data_AF-A0A9R1R3S8-F1
#
_entry.id   AF-A0A9R1R3S8-F1
#
_cell.length_a   1.000
_cell.length_b   1.000
_cell.length_c   1.000
_cell.angle_alpha   90.00
_cell.angle_beta   90.00
_cell.angle_gamma   90.00
#
_symmetry.space_group_name_H-M   'P 1'
#
loop_
_entity.id
_entity.type
_entity.pdbx_description
1 polymer ?
#
loop_
_entity_poly.entity_id
_entity_poly.type
_entity_poly.pdbx_seq_one_letter_code
_entity_poly.pdbx_strand_id
1 'polypeptide(L)'
;MASSPRAHRLLFLPLALLHLLSSCPHTASGAPNTAPLSVLCNGAVYGAGDPFAESLAYVLADLLAATPQSRARDAYSISPYPNAFAYGHAACRAGLSGADCASCLGSAVSQMNATCGHAVGARAVLVDCSVRYEQYAFVD
;
A
#
# COMPACT_ATOMS: atom_id res chain seq x y z
N MET A 1 -74.11 -47.37 -8.93
CA MET A 1 -72.80 -47.80 -9.46
C MET A 1 -71.91 -46.58 -9.56
N ALA A 2 -70.73 -46.64 -8.95
CA ALA A 2 -69.85 -45.52 -8.67
C ALA A 2 -68.97 -45.14 -9.87
N SER A 3 -68.64 -43.85 -10.00
CA SER A 3 -67.44 -43.41 -10.72
C SER A 3 -66.85 -42.16 -10.03
N SER A 4 -65.59 -42.29 -9.65
CA SER A 4 -64.75 -41.30 -8.97
C SER A 4 -63.90 -40.54 -10.01
N PRO A 5 -63.63 -39.23 -9.85
CA PRO A 5 -62.59 -38.56 -10.62
C PRO A 5 -61.25 -38.56 -9.88
N ARG A 6 -60.21 -38.93 -10.64
CA ARG A 6 -58.79 -39.02 -10.25
C ARG A 6 -58.21 -37.64 -9.92
N ALA A 7 -57.57 -37.50 -8.77
CA ALA A 7 -56.70 -36.37 -8.46
C ALA A 7 -55.38 -36.46 -9.28
N HIS A 8 -55.10 -35.45 -10.10
CA HIS A 8 -53.79 -35.27 -10.74
C HIS A 8 -52.79 -34.75 -9.70
N ARG A 9 -51.82 -35.60 -9.31
CA ARG A 9 -50.63 -35.16 -8.58
C ARG A 9 -49.66 -34.52 -9.57
N LEU A 10 -49.64 -33.19 -9.62
CA LEU A 10 -48.57 -32.43 -10.27
C LEU A 10 -47.29 -32.60 -9.43
N LEU A 11 -46.32 -33.35 -9.98
CA LEU A 11 -44.97 -33.48 -9.44
C LEU A 11 -44.19 -32.20 -9.78
N PHE A 12 -44.07 -31.29 -8.81
CA PHE A 12 -43.13 -30.18 -8.89
C PHE A 12 -41.71 -30.70 -8.57
N LEU A 13 -40.85 -30.78 -9.60
CA LEU A 13 -39.40 -30.95 -9.38
C LEU A 13 -38.83 -29.64 -8.79
N PRO A 14 -38.03 -29.69 -7.71
CA PRO A 14 -37.42 -28.48 -7.17
C PRO A 14 -36.25 -28.06 -8.06
N LEU A 15 -36.33 -26.85 -8.62
CA LEU A 15 -35.31 -26.19 -9.45
C LEU A 15 -34.10 -25.72 -8.62
N ALA A 16 -33.66 -26.49 -7.61
CA ALA A 16 -32.76 -26.04 -6.55
C ALA A 16 -31.35 -26.64 -6.63
N LEU A 17 -30.85 -26.97 -7.84
CA LEU A 17 -29.52 -27.58 -7.99
C LEU A 17 -28.66 -26.97 -9.12
N LEU A 18 -28.80 -25.67 -9.39
CA LEU A 18 -27.92 -24.96 -10.35
C LEU A 18 -27.43 -23.61 -9.80
N HIS A 19 -26.89 -23.58 -8.57
CA HIS A 19 -26.23 -22.40 -8.00
C HIS A 19 -24.79 -22.65 -7.48
N LEU A 20 -24.17 -23.79 -7.81
CA LEU A 20 -22.81 -24.11 -7.34
C LEU A 20 -21.66 -23.50 -8.17
N LEU A 21 -21.96 -22.60 -9.10
CA LEU A 21 -20.96 -21.81 -9.84
C LEU A 21 -21.06 -20.31 -9.51
N SER A 22 -21.48 -19.97 -8.28
CA SER A 22 -21.13 -18.65 -7.74
C SER A 22 -19.63 -18.67 -7.46
N SER A 23 -18.85 -18.42 -8.51
CA SER A 23 -17.46 -18.03 -8.40
C SER A 23 -17.44 -16.79 -7.53
N CYS A 24 -17.18 -16.95 -6.23
CA CYS A 24 -16.77 -15.86 -5.39
C CYS A 24 -15.67 -15.12 -6.16
N PRO A 25 -15.83 -13.82 -6.48
CA PRO A 25 -14.70 -13.02 -6.89
C PRO A 25 -13.78 -12.95 -5.67
N HIS A 26 -12.92 -13.95 -5.52
CA HIS A 26 -11.85 -13.92 -4.55
C HIS A 26 -10.89 -12.86 -5.05
N THR A 27 -11.06 -11.61 -4.64
CA THR A 27 -9.89 -10.77 -4.44
C THR A 27 -9.12 -11.44 -3.31
N ALA A 28 -8.24 -12.37 -3.65
CA ALA A 28 -7.26 -12.91 -2.73
C ALA A 28 -6.33 -11.75 -2.35
N SER A 29 -6.73 -10.96 -1.35
CA SER A 29 -5.89 -9.94 -0.73
C SER A 29 -4.92 -10.68 0.18
N GLY A 30 -3.78 -11.09 -0.36
CA GLY A 30 -2.65 -11.47 0.46
C GLY A 30 -2.09 -10.23 1.14
N ALA A 31 -1.61 -10.37 2.38
CA ALA A 31 -0.82 -9.33 3.02
C ALA A 31 0.37 -8.93 2.11
N PRO A 32 0.79 -7.65 2.11
CA PRO A 32 1.91 -7.23 1.28
C PRO A 32 3.20 -7.93 1.72
N ASN A 33 4.06 -8.25 0.76
CA ASN A 33 5.38 -8.79 1.07
C ASN A 33 6.34 -7.66 1.49
N THR A 34 6.67 -7.62 2.77
CA THR A 34 7.51 -6.59 3.39
C THR A 34 8.96 -7.03 3.62
N ALA A 35 9.40 -8.14 3.01
CA ALA A 35 10.79 -8.57 3.09
C ALA A 35 11.73 -7.51 2.46
N PRO A 36 12.81 -7.10 3.14
CA PRO A 36 13.76 -6.15 2.59
C PRO A 36 14.55 -6.72 1.43
N LEU A 37 14.65 -5.93 0.36
CA LEU A 37 15.60 -6.16 -0.73
C LEU A 37 16.84 -5.28 -0.56
N SER A 38 16.66 -4.01 -0.19
CA SER A 38 17.78 -3.11 0.12
C SER A 38 17.35 -1.95 1.01
N VAL A 39 18.28 -1.49 1.86
CA VAL A 39 18.17 -0.23 2.59
C VAL A 39 19.49 0.52 2.39
N LEU A 40 19.41 1.73 1.86
CA LEU A 40 20.56 2.58 1.54
C LEU A 40 20.43 3.89 2.32
N CYS A 41 21.53 4.32 2.93
CA CYS A 41 21.58 5.52 3.76
C CYS A 41 22.66 6.47 3.20
N ASN A 42 22.36 7.76 3.19
CA ASN A 42 23.38 8.78 3.00
C ASN A 42 24.35 8.78 4.20
N GLY A 43 25.63 9.03 3.94
CA GLY A 43 26.66 9.12 4.99
C GLY A 43 26.59 10.40 5.81
N ALA A 44 25.95 11.45 5.29
CA ALA A 44 25.66 12.67 6.02
C ALA A 44 24.38 12.51 6.86
N VAL A 45 24.37 13.14 8.04
CA VAL A 45 23.26 13.10 9.00
C VAL A 45 22.83 14.50 9.42
N TYR A 46 21.55 14.69 9.71
CA TYR A 46 21.03 15.92 10.30
C TYR A 46 21.06 15.86 11.83
N GLY A 47 21.19 17.03 12.46
CA GLY A 47 21.36 17.16 13.91
C GLY A 47 20.08 17.48 14.66
N ALA A 48 20.18 17.53 15.98
CA ALA A 48 19.10 18.04 16.83
C ALA A 48 18.86 19.53 16.52
N GLY A 49 17.58 19.89 16.30
CA GLY A 49 17.17 21.26 15.95
C GLY A 49 17.37 21.61 14.47
N ASP A 50 17.82 20.67 13.64
CA ASP A 50 17.90 20.88 12.20
C ASP A 50 16.48 20.98 11.60
N PRO A 51 16.16 22.07 10.86
CA PRO A 51 14.85 22.24 10.24
C PRO A 51 14.49 21.13 9.23
N PHE A 52 15.48 20.43 8.68
CA PHE A 52 15.24 19.32 7.77
C PHE A 52 14.41 18.20 8.41
N ALA A 53 14.51 18.01 9.73
CA ALA A 53 13.73 17.00 10.45
C ALA A 53 12.21 17.23 10.32
N GLU A 54 11.76 18.49 10.34
CA GLU A 54 10.35 18.86 10.17
C GLU A 54 9.89 18.61 8.73
N SER A 55 10.71 19.01 7.75
CA SER A 55 10.47 18.77 6.33
C SER A 55 10.39 17.28 5.99
N LEU A 56 11.28 16.48 6.55
CA LEU A 56 11.28 15.03 6.37
C LEU A 56 10.02 14.41 6.96
N ALA A 57 9.63 14.82 8.17
CA ALA A 57 8.40 14.34 8.81
C ALA A 57 7.17 14.65 7.95
N TYR A 58 7.08 15.86 7.37
CA TYR A 58 6.03 16.22 6.45
C TYR A 58 6.00 15.31 5.22
N VAL A 59 7.14 15.15 4.53
CA VAL A 59 7.23 14.35 3.29
C VAL A 59 6.85 12.90 3.56
N LEU A 60 7.33 12.28 4.64
CA LEU A 60 6.98 10.90 4.96
C LEU A 60 5.48 10.76 5.29
N ALA A 61 4.91 11.67 6.06
CA ALA A 61 3.48 11.65 6.38
C ALA A 61 2.62 11.79 5.12
N ASP A 62 2.97 12.73 4.24
CA ASP A 62 2.25 12.98 2.99
C ASP A 62 2.34 11.78 2.03
N LEU A 63 3.52 11.20 1.84
CA LEU A 63 3.70 10.01 1.01
C LEU A 63 2.91 8.80 1.55
N LEU A 64 2.91 8.59 2.87
CA LEU A 64 2.14 7.51 3.50
C LEU A 64 0.62 7.71 3.37
N ALA A 65 0.15 8.95 3.24
CA ALA A 65 -1.26 9.25 3.01
C ALA A 65 -1.64 9.20 1.52
N ALA A 66 -0.82 9.75 0.63
CA ALA A 66 -1.14 9.95 -0.77
C ALA A 66 -0.96 8.68 -1.62
N THR A 67 0.13 7.93 -1.43
CA THR A 67 0.47 6.76 -2.26
C THR A 67 -0.61 5.67 -2.22
N PRO A 68 -1.20 5.32 -1.06
CA PRO A 68 -2.32 4.36 -1.00
C PRO A 68 -3.57 4.78 -1.78
N GLN A 69 -3.81 6.09 -1.92
CA GLN A 69 -4.97 6.66 -2.62
C GLN A 69 -4.70 6.88 -4.10
N SER A 70 -3.42 6.95 -4.50
CA SER A 70 -3.01 7.06 -5.89
C SER A 70 -3.44 5.82 -6.68
N ARG A 71 -4.08 6.03 -7.85
CA ARG A 71 -4.42 4.92 -8.76
C ARG A 71 -3.18 4.21 -9.29
N ALA A 72 -2.09 4.96 -9.47
CA ALA A 72 -0.81 4.43 -9.92
C ALA A 72 -0.01 3.75 -8.80
N ARG A 73 -0.42 3.95 -7.53
CA ARG A 73 0.38 3.56 -6.34
C ARG A 73 1.77 4.14 -6.36
N ASP A 74 1.84 5.37 -6.79
CA ASP A 74 3.04 6.15 -6.97
C ASP A 74 2.70 7.59 -6.57
N ALA A 75 3.57 8.20 -5.78
CA ALA A 75 3.45 9.58 -5.36
C ALA A 75 4.81 10.20 -5.09
N TYR A 76 4.91 11.50 -5.36
CA TYR A 76 6.02 12.37 -5.01
C TYR A 76 5.54 13.42 -4.01
N SER A 77 6.42 13.85 -3.11
CA SER A 77 6.15 14.92 -2.17
C SER A 77 7.37 15.81 -1.98
N ILE A 78 7.11 17.09 -1.71
CA ILE A 78 8.12 18.11 -1.40
C ILE A 78 7.59 18.89 -0.21
N SER A 79 8.41 19.07 0.81
CA SER A 79 8.02 19.86 1.99
C SER A 79 7.74 21.32 1.64
N PRO A 80 6.76 21.98 2.28
CA PRO A 80 6.46 23.39 2.02
C PRO A 80 7.42 24.36 2.75
N TYR A 81 8.44 23.86 3.44
CA TYR A 81 9.32 24.65 4.30
C TYR A 81 10.61 25.06 3.57
N PRO A 82 10.77 26.35 3.21
CA PRO A 82 11.85 26.79 2.31
C PRO A 82 13.23 26.89 2.98
N ASN A 83 13.30 26.75 4.30
CA ASN A 83 14.54 26.77 5.07
C ASN A 83 15.38 25.49 4.92
N ALA A 84 14.73 24.33 4.69
CA ALA A 84 15.40 23.07 4.42
C ALA A 84 14.43 22.10 3.72
N PHE A 85 14.43 22.07 2.40
CA PHE A 85 13.52 21.19 1.66
C PHE A 85 13.85 19.71 1.88
N ALA A 86 12.81 18.90 2.05
CA ALA A 86 12.85 17.46 1.84
C ALA A 86 12.08 17.12 0.57
N TYR A 87 12.59 16.14 -0.15
CA TYR A 87 11.99 15.56 -1.34
C TYR A 87 11.78 14.08 -1.08
N GLY A 88 10.68 13.52 -1.57
CA GLY A 88 10.46 12.09 -1.44
C GLY A 88 9.58 11.49 -2.52
N HIS A 89 9.73 10.19 -2.66
CA HIS A 89 8.97 9.33 -3.55
C HIS A 89 8.57 8.07 -2.79
N ALA A 90 7.36 7.60 -3.05
CA ALA A 90 6.89 6.33 -2.56
C ALA A 90 6.10 5.61 -3.66
N ALA A 91 6.34 4.31 -3.78
CA ALA A 91 5.64 3.47 -4.72
C ALA A 91 5.31 2.10 -4.12
N CYS A 92 4.19 1.53 -4.52
CA CYS A 92 3.81 0.14 -4.23
C CYS A 92 3.65 -0.64 -5.53
N ARG A 93 3.81 -1.97 -5.46
CA ARG A 93 3.52 -2.85 -6.59
C ARG A 93 2.08 -2.65 -7.07
N ALA A 94 1.92 -2.66 -8.39
CA ALA A 94 0.61 -2.57 -9.02
C ALA A 94 -0.33 -3.69 -8.51
N GLY A 95 -1.55 -3.32 -8.16
CA GLY A 95 -2.59 -4.28 -7.74
C GLY A 95 -2.67 -4.57 -6.24
N LEU A 96 -1.79 -4.03 -5.40
CA LEU A 96 -2.04 -4.05 -3.94
C LEU A 96 -3.38 -3.37 -3.62
N SER A 97 -3.98 -3.62 -2.46
CA SER A 97 -5.05 -2.74 -1.94
C SER A 97 -4.44 -1.44 -1.38
N GLY A 98 -5.24 -0.39 -1.15
CA GLY A 98 -4.74 0.83 -0.51
C GLY A 98 -4.19 0.53 0.89
N ALA A 99 -4.90 -0.30 1.66
CA ALA A 99 -4.47 -0.73 2.98
C ALA A 99 -3.15 -1.51 2.95
N ASP A 100 -2.98 -2.44 2.00
CA ASP A 100 -1.73 -3.20 1.86
C ASP A 100 -0.56 -2.30 1.44
N CYS A 101 -0.82 -1.32 0.56
CA CYS A 101 0.19 -0.34 0.20
C CYS A 101 0.61 0.50 1.41
N ALA A 102 -0.34 1.00 2.20
CA ALA A 102 -0.05 1.75 3.43
C ALA A 102 0.78 0.90 4.43
N SER A 103 0.41 -0.37 4.61
CA SER A 103 1.14 -1.30 5.48
C SER A 103 2.57 -1.57 4.99
N CYS A 104 2.76 -1.74 3.68
CA CYS A 104 4.09 -1.94 3.10
C CYS A 104 4.97 -0.71 3.28
N LEU A 105 4.47 0.48 2.93
CA LEU A 105 5.23 1.72 3.05
C LEU A 105 5.59 2.03 4.51
N GLY A 106 4.66 1.80 5.44
CA GLY A 106 4.96 1.92 6.88
C GLY A 106 6.08 0.98 7.32
N SER A 107 6.10 -0.25 6.81
CA SER A 107 7.20 -1.20 7.04
C SER A 107 8.52 -0.72 6.44
N ALA A 108 8.51 -0.13 5.24
CA ALA A 108 9.69 0.42 4.59
C ALA A 108 10.28 1.60 5.40
N VAL A 109 9.43 2.52 5.87
CA VAL A 109 9.84 3.64 6.73
C VAL A 109 10.40 3.14 8.07
N SER A 110 9.78 2.14 8.68
CA SER A 110 10.28 1.55 9.94
C SER A 110 11.67 0.94 9.77
N GLN A 111 11.90 0.17 8.70
CA GLN A 111 13.21 -0.43 8.41
C GLN A 111 14.27 0.63 8.10
N MET A 112 13.89 1.67 7.35
CA MET A 112 14.73 2.81 7.05
C MET A 112 15.14 3.56 8.32
N ASN A 113 14.21 3.86 9.23
CA ASN A 113 14.52 4.52 10.49
C ASN A 113 15.44 3.68 11.38
N ALA A 114 15.21 2.37 11.45
CA ALA A 114 16.04 1.46 12.24
C ALA A 114 17.48 1.36 11.71
N THR A 115 17.68 1.50 10.40
CA THR A 115 18.99 1.31 9.74
C THR A 115 19.75 2.62 9.54
N CYS A 116 19.05 3.68 9.11
CA CYS A 116 19.66 4.94 8.68
C CYS A 116 19.66 6.04 9.74
N GLY A 117 18.91 5.89 10.84
CA GLY A 117 18.84 6.89 11.90
C GLY A 117 18.46 8.28 11.36
N HIS A 118 19.39 9.22 11.46
CA HIS A 118 19.21 10.62 11.04
C HIS A 118 19.90 10.95 9.71
N ALA A 119 20.03 9.98 8.79
CA ALA A 119 20.57 10.26 7.46
C ALA A 119 19.78 11.36 6.74
N VAL A 120 20.47 12.24 6.00
CA VAL A 120 19.81 13.30 5.21
C VAL A 120 19.18 12.79 3.90
N GLY A 121 19.37 11.52 3.62
CA GLY A 121 18.75 10.81 2.51
C GLY A 121 18.77 9.32 2.79
N ALA A 122 17.69 8.64 2.43
CA ALA A 122 17.61 7.20 2.56
C ALA A 122 16.61 6.60 1.58
N ARG A 123 16.83 5.32 1.25
CA ARG A 123 15.97 4.54 0.38
C ARG A 123 15.77 3.15 0.97
N ALA A 124 14.52 2.74 1.15
CA ALA A 124 14.15 1.37 1.45
C ALA A 124 13.38 0.79 0.27
N VAL A 125 13.82 -0.38 -0.20
CA VAL A 125 13.12 -1.19 -1.20
C VAL A 125 12.77 -2.52 -0.55
N LEU A 126 11.47 -2.76 -0.40
CA LEU A 126 10.89 -4.04 -0.01
C LEU A 126 10.35 -4.75 -1.26
N VAL A 127 9.91 -5.99 -1.12
CA VAL A 127 9.37 -6.76 -2.26
C VAL A 127 8.18 -6.06 -2.93
N ASP A 128 7.25 -5.50 -2.14
CA ASP A 128 6.02 -4.90 -2.68
C ASP A 128 5.97 -3.37 -2.65
N CYS A 129 7.02 -2.68 -2.18
CA CYS A 129 7.03 -1.22 -2.14
C CYS A 129 8.44 -0.63 -1.95
N SER A 130 8.57 0.66 -2.27
CA SER A 130 9.76 1.44 -1.98
C SER A 130 9.42 2.83 -1.44
N VAL A 131 10.30 3.36 -0.59
CA VAL A 131 10.29 4.75 -0.14
C VAL A 131 11.69 5.31 -0.30
N ARG A 132 11.80 6.52 -0.86
CA ARG A 132 13.05 7.28 -0.93
C ARG A 132 12.81 8.70 -0.48
N TYR A 133 13.73 9.26 0.30
CA TYR A 133 13.81 10.69 0.56
C TYR A 133 15.23 11.20 0.42
N GLU A 134 15.37 12.49 0.08
CA GLU A 134 16.64 13.19 -0.07
C GLU A 134 16.47 14.68 0.31
N GLN A 135 17.59 15.33 0.64
CA GLN A 135 17.68 16.79 0.81
C GLN A 135 17.85 17.56 -0.52
N TYR A 136 17.72 16.87 -1.66
CA TYR A 136 17.82 17.44 -3.00
C TYR A 136 16.75 16.83 -3.91
N ALA A 137 16.35 17.55 -4.95
CA ALA A 137 15.37 17.07 -5.92
C ALA A 137 15.90 15.87 -6.70
N PHE A 138 15.06 14.86 -6.90
CA PHE A 138 15.36 13.66 -7.67
C PHE A 138 14.13 13.15 -8.43
N VAL A 139 14.35 12.16 -9.31
CA VAL A 139 13.32 11.37 -9.99
C VAL A 139 13.74 9.90 -9.88
N ASP A 140 12.78 9.01 -9.60
CA ASP A 140 12.98 7.55 -9.53
C ASP A 140 12.30 6.83 -10.72
#